data_AF-A0A2N3VMU8-F1
#
_entry.id   AF-A0A2N3VMU8-F1
#
_cell.length_a   1.000
_cell.length_b   1.000
_cell.length_c   1.000
_cell.angle_alpha   90.00
_cell.angle_beta   90.00
_cell.angle_gamma   90.00
#
_symmetry.space_group_name_H-M   'P 1'
#
loop_
_entity.id
_entity.type
_entity.pdbx_description
1 polymer ?
#
loop_
_entity_poly.entity_id
_entity_poly.type
_entity_poly.pdbx_seq_one_letter_code
_entity_poly.pdbx_strand_id
1 'polypeptide(L)'
;MGWERSHIPFPSPPPPRKAPPVPPAHTRRRLSHHAAAVLVGLALAAGGLTATAFPAHSADATTAALAQSADSPVRVNQLGYLPDGPKQATVVSSASGPLAWQLRNGSGAVAASGSTTVHGADQASGQSTHLVDFGAFAGTGTGFTLTVGGQVSHPFDISASLYDALRADSMSFFYQQRSGIAIDAALAGSAYARPAGHLGVAPNKGDTSVPCQAGVCDYRLDVRGGWYDAGDQGKYVVNGGISVWEMVNSFERAKRSGGDAAVGDSTLRVPERGNGIPDVLDEARWELDFLLRMQVPAGKPMAGMAFHKVHDDQWTALPTRPELDDAQRELHKPSTAATLNLAATAAQCARVYAPYDAGFAARCLDAARRAWTAAKANPNVFAPATDNTGGGAYEDADVSDEFYWAAAELLATTGESQYRDAVTSSPHHTKPVDAFWWGGTATLGRITLATVPGVALPSDDIARLRSLLTSAADSHLSTMSGQGYAVPLATTGYVWGSNSAVTNNAMVLAVAYELTGQQRYRFGALESLDYLLGRNALDLSYQAISFGVILRDAG
;
A
#
# COMPACT_ATOMS: atom_id res chain seq x y z
N MET A 1 42.45 52.51 54.73
CA MET A 1 43.79 52.62 55.36
C MET A 1 44.06 51.23 55.94
N GLY A 2 44.97 50.37 55.47
CA GLY A 2 46.20 50.58 54.69
C GLY A 2 47.40 50.65 55.65
N TRP A 3 48.51 49.92 55.49
CA TRP A 3 48.97 48.96 54.45
C TRP A 3 48.87 47.48 54.96
N GLU A 4 49.53 46.40 54.49
CA GLU A 4 50.71 46.18 53.62
C GLU A 4 50.83 44.69 53.17
N ARG A 5 51.36 44.39 51.95
CA ARG A 5 52.38 43.33 51.64
C ARG A 5 52.53 42.98 50.14
N SER A 6 53.73 43.27 49.64
CA SER A 6 54.55 42.72 48.54
C SER A 6 54.02 41.60 47.61
N HIS A 7 54.24 41.78 46.30
CA HIS A 7 54.19 40.71 45.27
C HIS A 7 55.58 40.12 44.96
N ILE A 8 55.69 38.79 44.85
CA ILE A 8 56.75 38.08 44.10
C ILE A 8 56.13 36.82 43.45
N PRO A 9 56.29 36.57 42.14
CA PRO A 9 55.84 35.33 41.48
C PRO A 9 56.93 34.23 41.46
N PHE A 10 56.51 32.96 41.48
CA PHE A 10 57.39 31.79 41.30
C PHE A 10 57.12 31.08 39.94
N PRO A 11 58.11 30.38 39.33
CA PRO A 11 58.04 29.88 37.97
C PRO A 11 57.44 28.46 37.83
N SER A 12 57.08 28.09 36.59
CA SER A 12 56.46 26.81 36.22
C SER A 12 57.45 25.63 36.08
N PRO A 13 57.03 24.37 36.30
CA PRO A 13 57.85 23.17 36.11
C PRO A 13 57.97 22.70 34.64
N PRO A 14 58.96 21.84 34.30
CA PRO A 14 59.32 21.49 32.92
C PRO A 14 58.57 20.27 32.33
N PRO A 15 58.61 20.07 30.98
CA PRO A 15 57.91 18.99 30.30
C PRO A 15 58.69 17.65 30.20
N PRO A 16 58.03 16.49 30.34
CA PRO A 16 58.63 15.17 30.07
C PRO A 16 58.71 14.82 28.57
N ARG A 17 59.49 13.79 28.23
CA ARG A 17 59.89 13.44 26.84
C ARG A 17 59.02 12.35 26.18
N LYS A 18 59.14 12.23 24.86
CA LYS A 18 58.41 11.29 23.97
C LYS A 18 58.88 9.83 24.10
N ALA A 19 57.99 8.90 23.73
CA ALA A 19 58.23 7.49 23.44
C ALA A 19 57.88 7.16 21.96
N PRO A 20 58.36 6.03 21.38
CA PRO A 20 58.21 5.71 19.94
C PRO A 20 56.81 5.17 19.53
N PRO A 21 56.49 5.08 18.22
CA PRO A 21 55.11 4.90 17.72
C PRO A 21 54.67 3.44 17.48
N VAL A 22 53.35 3.28 17.35
CA VAL A 22 52.65 2.04 16.90
C VAL A 22 51.70 2.42 15.73
N PRO A 23 51.45 1.55 14.73
CA PRO A 23 50.65 1.90 13.54
C PRO A 23 49.15 2.17 13.82
N PRO A 24 48.42 2.84 12.90
CA PRO A 24 47.10 3.40 13.19
C PRO A 24 45.95 2.38 13.10
N ALA A 25 45.03 2.44 14.07
CA ALA A 25 43.69 1.91 13.94
C ALA A 25 42.79 2.91 13.19
N HIS A 26 41.95 2.42 12.27
CA HIS A 26 41.16 3.29 11.38
C HIS A 26 40.05 4.06 12.12
N THR A 27 39.94 5.36 11.80
CA THR A 27 38.90 6.24 12.33
C THR A 27 37.53 5.92 11.73
N ARG A 28 36.56 5.55 12.59
CA ARG A 28 35.15 5.47 12.22
C ARG A 28 34.62 6.86 11.88
N ARG A 29 34.58 7.20 10.59
CA ARG A 29 33.89 8.40 10.09
C ARG A 29 32.38 8.20 10.24
N ARG A 30 31.66 9.26 10.61
CA ARG A 30 30.18 9.25 10.61
C ARG A 30 29.69 9.05 9.18
N LEU A 31 28.74 8.15 8.99
CA LEU A 31 27.92 8.08 7.78
C LEU A 31 26.55 8.68 8.08
N SER A 32 25.99 9.37 7.08
CA SER A 32 24.68 10.01 7.15
C SER A 32 23.55 8.98 7.14
N HIS A 33 22.41 9.38 7.71
CA HIS A 33 21.13 8.68 7.54
C HIS A 33 20.59 8.82 6.10
N HIS A 34 19.37 8.29 5.92
CA HIS A 34 18.39 8.44 4.83
C HIS A 34 18.18 7.18 3.97
N ALA A 35 17.10 6.44 4.28
CA ALA A 35 16.52 5.36 3.47
C ALA A 35 15.14 4.91 4.02
N ALA A 36 14.17 4.61 3.11
CA ALA A 36 13.06 3.60 3.21
C ALA A 36 11.65 4.08 2.76
N ALA A 37 11.08 3.46 1.70
CA ALA A 37 9.63 3.28 1.39
C ALA A 37 9.42 2.68 -0.04
N VAL A 38 8.38 1.91 -0.44
CA VAL A 38 7.41 1.00 0.24
C VAL A 38 6.62 0.11 -0.80
N LEU A 39 5.58 -0.65 -0.37
CA LEU A 39 4.84 -1.83 -0.92
C LEU A 39 3.47 -1.52 -1.62
N VAL A 40 2.65 -2.41 -2.29
CA VAL A 40 2.85 -3.38 -3.43
C VAL A 40 1.65 -3.36 -4.46
N GLY A 41 0.73 -4.36 -4.51
CA GLY A 41 -0.36 -4.57 -5.51
C GLY A 41 -1.13 -5.93 -5.41
N LEU A 42 -2.21 -6.13 -6.21
CA LEU A 42 -3.43 -6.97 -5.97
C LEU A 42 -3.87 -7.84 -7.20
N ALA A 43 -4.87 -8.77 -7.28
CA ALA A 43 -5.68 -9.65 -6.38
C ALA A 43 -6.60 -10.65 -7.21
N LEU A 44 -7.44 -11.50 -6.57
CA LEU A 44 -8.35 -12.53 -7.20
C LEU A 44 -9.61 -12.84 -6.32
N ALA A 45 -10.67 -13.57 -6.77
CA ALA A 45 -12.00 -13.77 -6.08
C ALA A 45 -12.90 -15.01 -6.48
N ALA A 46 -14.00 -15.30 -5.72
CA ALA A 46 -15.12 -16.29 -5.93
C ALA A 46 -16.34 -16.01 -4.97
N GLY A 47 -17.55 -16.63 -4.90
CA GLY A 47 -18.32 -17.75 -5.56
C GLY A 47 -19.04 -18.67 -4.50
N GLY A 48 -20.28 -19.26 -4.56
CA GLY A 48 -21.45 -19.34 -5.50
C GLY A 48 -22.58 -20.32 -4.98
N LEU A 49 -23.58 -20.74 -5.83
CA LEU A 49 -24.58 -21.88 -5.75
C LEU A 49 -26.10 -21.73 -5.35
N THR A 50 -26.99 -21.88 -6.34
CA THR A 50 -28.08 -22.92 -6.44
C THR A 50 -28.31 -23.25 -7.93
N ALA A 51 -28.92 -24.40 -8.27
CA ALA A 51 -28.82 -24.97 -9.63
C ALA A 51 -30.13 -24.98 -10.45
N THR A 52 -30.07 -24.43 -11.67
CA THR A 52 -30.90 -24.82 -12.82
C THR A 52 -30.00 -24.90 -14.07
N ALA A 53 -30.28 -25.82 -14.99
CA ALA A 53 -29.41 -26.09 -16.14
C ALA A 53 -29.96 -25.46 -17.43
N PHE A 54 -29.07 -24.83 -18.21
CA PHE A 54 -29.34 -24.38 -19.59
C PHE A 54 -28.32 -25.02 -20.55
N PRO A 55 -28.71 -25.30 -21.81
CA PRO A 55 -27.90 -26.12 -22.72
C PRO A 55 -26.75 -25.34 -23.35
N ALA A 56 -25.55 -25.92 -23.29
CA ALA A 56 -24.39 -25.40 -24.01
C ALA A 56 -24.64 -25.41 -25.53
N HIS A 57 -24.43 -24.27 -26.18
CA HIS A 57 -24.28 -24.19 -27.63
C HIS A 57 -22.80 -24.20 -27.97
N SER A 58 -22.37 -25.15 -28.81
CA SER A 58 -21.00 -25.26 -29.27
C SER A 58 -20.64 -24.08 -30.19
N ALA A 59 -19.57 -23.37 -29.86
CA ALA A 59 -18.93 -22.41 -30.75
C ALA A 59 -17.45 -22.79 -30.88
N ASP A 60 -17.08 -23.39 -32.02
CA ASP A 60 -15.69 -23.66 -32.37
C ASP A 60 -14.97 -22.35 -32.70
N ALA A 61 -14.48 -21.68 -31.66
CA ALA A 61 -13.48 -20.63 -31.78
C ALA A 61 -12.10 -21.28 -31.55
N THR A 62 -11.21 -21.22 -32.55
CA THR A 62 -9.88 -21.84 -32.46
C THR A 62 -9.06 -21.21 -31.35
N THR A 63 -8.90 -21.95 -30.24
CA THR A 63 -8.05 -21.57 -29.12
C THR A 63 -6.58 -21.62 -29.52
N ALA A 64 -6.06 -20.49 -30.02
CA ALA A 64 -4.63 -20.22 -29.99
C ALA A 64 -4.18 -20.31 -28.52
N ALA A 65 -3.48 -21.39 -28.17
CA ALA A 65 -3.10 -21.65 -26.80
C ALA A 65 -2.16 -20.54 -26.31
N LEU A 66 -2.64 -19.72 -25.37
CA LEU A 66 -1.84 -18.73 -24.67
C LEU A 66 -0.63 -19.45 -24.06
N ALA A 67 0.57 -19.10 -24.53
CA ALA A 67 1.80 -19.78 -24.17
C ALA A 67 2.19 -19.44 -22.72
N GLN A 68 1.60 -20.15 -21.77
CA GLN A 68 1.99 -20.13 -20.36
C GLN A 68 3.51 -20.33 -20.27
N SER A 69 4.20 -19.40 -19.60
CA SER A 69 5.63 -19.52 -19.33
C SER A 69 5.91 -20.86 -18.67
N ALA A 70 6.96 -21.56 -19.14
CA ALA A 70 7.26 -22.91 -18.67
C ALA A 70 7.40 -22.93 -17.14
N ASP A 71 6.46 -23.63 -16.49
CA ASP A 71 6.29 -23.66 -15.04
C ASP A 71 7.57 -24.17 -14.36
N SER A 72 8.36 -23.26 -13.77
CA SER A 72 9.65 -23.62 -13.20
C SER A 72 9.45 -24.13 -11.78
N PRO A 73 9.72 -25.40 -11.47
CA PRO A 73 9.54 -25.92 -10.11
C PRO A 73 10.51 -25.28 -9.10
N VAL A 74 11.42 -24.39 -9.51
CA VAL A 74 12.27 -23.56 -8.63
C VAL A 74 11.71 -22.14 -8.61
N ARG A 75 10.71 -21.92 -7.75
CA ARG A 75 9.94 -20.68 -7.60
C ARG A 75 10.76 -19.62 -6.85
N VAL A 76 10.92 -18.44 -7.46
CA VAL A 76 11.77 -17.33 -6.98
C VAL A 76 11.01 -16.01 -7.02
N ASN A 77 11.52 -14.98 -6.34
CA ASN A 77 11.19 -13.60 -6.70
C ASN A 77 11.78 -13.33 -8.09
N GLN A 78 10.94 -13.21 -9.11
CA GLN A 78 11.34 -13.12 -10.51
C GLN A 78 11.92 -11.74 -10.86
N LEU A 79 11.70 -10.72 -10.01
CA LEU A 79 12.43 -9.45 -10.09
C LEU A 79 13.80 -9.58 -9.43
N GLY A 80 13.85 -10.06 -8.18
CA GLY A 80 15.10 -10.35 -7.48
C GLY A 80 15.11 -10.06 -5.99
N TYR A 81 16.29 -9.84 -5.42
CA TYR A 81 16.48 -9.70 -3.97
C TYR A 81 17.40 -8.53 -3.58
N LEU A 82 17.18 -7.96 -2.40
CA LEU A 82 18.09 -6.95 -1.83
C LEU A 82 19.35 -7.62 -1.26
N PRO A 83 20.56 -7.03 -1.39
CA PRO A 83 21.80 -7.62 -0.89
C PRO A 83 21.79 -7.84 0.63
N ASP A 84 21.11 -6.98 1.38
CA ASP A 84 20.90 -7.04 2.83
C ASP A 84 19.50 -7.58 3.22
N GLY A 85 18.74 -8.11 2.26
CA GLY A 85 17.44 -8.71 2.46
C GLY A 85 17.51 -10.24 2.64
N PRO A 86 16.37 -10.87 3.02
CA PRO A 86 16.21 -12.32 2.93
C PRO A 86 16.31 -12.75 1.46
N LYS A 87 16.76 -13.98 1.22
CA LYS A 87 16.87 -14.55 -0.13
C LYS A 87 16.46 -16.00 -0.05
N GLN A 88 15.19 -16.24 -0.32
CA GLN A 88 14.58 -17.56 -0.25
C GLN A 88 13.92 -17.94 -1.57
N ALA A 89 13.93 -19.23 -1.87
CA ALA A 89 13.20 -19.82 -3.00
C ALA A 89 12.50 -21.11 -2.56
N THR A 90 11.40 -21.42 -3.24
CA THR A 90 10.56 -22.59 -2.95
C THR A 90 10.65 -23.58 -4.10
N VAL A 91 10.94 -24.84 -3.80
CA VAL A 91 11.13 -25.88 -4.83
C VAL A 91 10.03 -26.92 -4.73
N VAL A 92 9.21 -27.04 -5.77
CA VAL A 92 8.14 -28.05 -5.89
C VAL A 92 8.79 -29.41 -6.16
N SER A 93 8.74 -30.30 -5.17
CA SER A 93 9.41 -31.60 -5.21
C SER A 93 8.83 -32.56 -4.17
N SER A 94 8.69 -33.83 -4.56
CA SER A 94 8.26 -34.94 -3.70
C SER A 94 9.43 -35.74 -3.09
N ALA A 95 10.67 -35.30 -3.27
CA ALA A 95 11.84 -35.99 -2.74
C ALA A 95 11.88 -35.94 -1.20
N SER A 96 12.03 -37.10 -0.56
CA SER A 96 12.03 -37.22 0.91
C SER A 96 13.33 -36.78 1.60
N GLY A 97 14.31 -36.27 0.85
CA GLY A 97 15.61 -35.83 1.36
C GLY A 97 16.13 -34.58 0.65
N PRO A 98 17.11 -33.86 1.24
CA PRO A 98 17.67 -32.63 0.68
C PRO A 98 18.18 -32.77 -0.76
N LEU A 99 17.78 -31.85 -1.63
CA LEU A 99 18.32 -31.68 -2.97
C LEU A 99 19.50 -30.70 -2.94
N ALA A 100 20.53 -30.95 -3.75
CA ALA A 100 21.61 -29.98 -3.94
C ALA A 100 21.15 -28.80 -4.80
N TRP A 101 21.52 -27.58 -4.42
CA TRP A 101 21.27 -26.35 -5.16
C TRP A 101 22.55 -25.57 -5.48
N GLN A 102 22.51 -24.81 -6.58
CA GLN A 102 23.56 -23.89 -7.01
C GLN A 102 22.95 -22.56 -7.44
N LEU A 103 23.39 -21.46 -6.82
CA LEU A 103 23.17 -20.11 -7.33
C LEU A 103 24.22 -19.85 -8.41
N ARG A 104 23.79 -19.53 -9.62
CA ARG A 104 24.64 -19.16 -10.76
C ARG A 104 24.42 -17.69 -11.12
N ASN A 105 25.48 -17.00 -11.49
CA ASN A 105 25.39 -15.63 -12.00
C ASN A 105 25.04 -15.61 -13.51
N GLY A 106 24.87 -14.42 -14.09
CA GLY A 106 24.57 -14.25 -15.52
C GLY A 106 25.64 -14.76 -16.51
N SER A 107 26.83 -15.18 -16.07
CA SER A 107 27.80 -15.91 -16.91
C SER A 107 27.76 -17.45 -16.72
N GLY A 108 26.79 -17.95 -15.97
CA GLY A 108 26.62 -19.37 -15.64
C GLY A 108 27.56 -19.91 -14.57
N ALA A 109 28.46 -19.09 -14.03
CA ALA A 109 29.40 -19.48 -12.99
C ALA A 109 28.69 -19.64 -11.63
N VAL A 110 29.04 -20.68 -10.87
CA VAL A 110 28.48 -20.94 -9.55
C VAL A 110 29.00 -19.90 -8.55
N ALA A 111 28.09 -19.10 -8.00
CA ALA A 111 28.35 -18.03 -7.05
C ALA A 111 28.11 -18.46 -5.59
N ALA A 112 27.18 -19.40 -5.36
CA ALA A 112 26.96 -20.08 -4.09
C ALA A 112 26.34 -21.48 -4.33
N SER A 113 26.39 -22.36 -3.33
CA SER A 113 25.78 -23.70 -3.40
C SER A 113 25.49 -24.26 -2.01
N GLY A 114 24.51 -25.15 -1.92
CA GLY A 114 24.14 -25.81 -0.67
C GLY A 114 23.13 -26.94 -0.90
N SER A 115 22.34 -27.24 0.13
CA SER A 115 21.25 -28.22 0.08
C SER A 115 19.93 -27.59 0.52
N THR A 116 18.80 -28.09 0.00
CA THR A 116 17.47 -27.64 0.39
C THR A 116 17.05 -28.17 1.77
N THR A 117 16.29 -27.40 2.54
CA THR A 117 15.49 -27.97 3.64
C THR A 117 14.21 -28.59 3.07
N VAL A 118 13.87 -29.82 3.45
CA VAL A 118 12.55 -30.41 3.10
C VAL A 118 11.49 -29.76 3.99
N HIS A 119 10.49 -29.12 3.39
CA HIS A 119 9.33 -28.57 4.12
C HIS A 119 8.18 -29.59 4.15
N GLY A 120 7.93 -30.28 3.03
CA GLY A 120 6.83 -31.23 2.89
C GLY A 120 5.61 -30.58 2.26
N ALA A 121 4.41 -31.11 2.55
CA ALA A 121 3.17 -30.62 1.95
C ALA A 121 2.83 -29.19 2.44
N ASP A 122 2.78 -28.25 1.50
CA ASP A 122 2.22 -26.93 1.72
C ASP A 122 0.68 -27.02 1.73
N GLN A 123 0.03 -26.53 2.79
CA GLN A 123 -1.40 -26.75 2.99
C GLN A 123 -2.28 -25.93 2.03
N ALA A 124 -1.82 -24.75 1.58
CA ALA A 124 -2.60 -23.88 0.69
C ALA A 124 -2.63 -24.41 -0.75
N SER A 125 -1.48 -24.85 -1.26
CA SER A 125 -1.31 -25.32 -2.64
C SER A 125 -1.47 -26.84 -2.81
N GLY A 126 -1.37 -27.61 -1.72
CA GLY A 126 -1.30 -29.08 -1.77
C GLY A 126 0.02 -29.62 -2.34
N GLN A 127 0.99 -28.76 -2.66
CA GLN A 127 2.26 -29.14 -3.28
C GLN A 127 3.27 -29.61 -2.23
N SER A 128 4.01 -30.68 -2.51
CA SER A 128 5.21 -31.01 -1.73
C SER A 128 6.33 -30.01 -2.07
N THR A 129 6.92 -29.41 -1.05
CA THR A 129 7.86 -28.29 -1.18
C THR A 129 9.15 -28.51 -0.41
N HIS A 130 10.22 -27.93 -0.92
CA HIS A 130 11.50 -27.73 -0.26
C HIS A 130 11.83 -26.23 -0.24
N LEU A 131 12.67 -25.80 0.69
CA LEU A 131 13.13 -24.42 0.82
C LEU A 131 14.62 -24.32 0.50
N VAL A 132 15.00 -23.27 -0.24
CA VAL A 132 16.38 -22.83 -0.45
C VAL A 132 16.57 -21.52 0.29
N ASP A 133 17.48 -21.48 1.27
CA ASP A 133 18.01 -20.24 1.83
C ASP A 133 19.38 -19.95 1.21
N PHE A 134 19.50 -18.76 0.62
CA PHE A 134 20.76 -18.22 0.10
C PHE A 134 21.00 -16.79 0.59
N GLY A 135 20.33 -16.37 1.69
CA GLY A 135 20.41 -15.03 2.28
C GLY A 135 21.81 -14.56 2.61
N ALA A 136 22.70 -15.50 2.98
CA ALA A 136 24.11 -15.27 3.25
C ALA A 136 24.94 -14.84 2.01
N PHE A 137 24.41 -14.99 0.79
CA PHE A 137 25.06 -14.45 -0.40
C PHE A 137 24.83 -12.93 -0.49
N ALA A 138 25.90 -12.16 -0.33
CA ALA A 138 25.91 -10.70 -0.37
C ALA A 138 26.45 -10.12 -1.69
N GLY A 139 26.70 -10.95 -2.69
CA GLY A 139 27.13 -10.50 -4.02
C GLY A 139 25.99 -9.83 -4.80
N THR A 140 26.33 -8.91 -5.68
CA THR A 140 25.37 -8.17 -6.52
C THR A 140 25.59 -8.46 -8.01
N GLY A 141 24.59 -8.13 -8.83
CA GLY A 141 24.62 -8.34 -10.28
C GLY A 141 23.25 -8.71 -10.83
N THR A 142 23.22 -9.04 -12.12
CA THR A 142 21.98 -9.30 -12.86
C THR A 142 21.93 -10.72 -13.43
N GLY A 143 20.72 -11.22 -13.67
CA GLY A 143 20.49 -12.53 -14.32
C GLY A 143 21.03 -13.73 -13.53
N PHE A 144 20.93 -13.70 -12.21
CA PHE A 144 21.16 -14.88 -11.38
C PHE A 144 20.09 -15.94 -11.62
N THR A 145 20.43 -17.21 -11.45
CA THR A 145 19.49 -18.35 -11.48
C THR A 145 19.82 -19.34 -10.36
N LEU A 146 18.79 -20.01 -9.84
CA LEU A 146 18.96 -21.17 -8.96
C LEU A 146 18.77 -22.45 -9.78
N THR A 147 19.79 -23.31 -9.78
CA THR A 147 19.70 -24.69 -10.27
C THR A 147 19.46 -25.63 -9.10
N VAL A 148 18.38 -26.43 -9.11
CA VAL A 148 18.06 -27.42 -8.07
C VAL A 148 17.60 -28.72 -8.72
N GLY A 149 18.25 -29.85 -8.38
CA GLY A 149 17.86 -31.16 -8.94
C GLY A 149 17.92 -31.28 -10.48
N GLY A 150 18.63 -30.37 -11.16
CA GLY A 150 18.66 -30.25 -12.63
C GLY A 150 17.62 -29.30 -13.23
N GLN A 151 16.67 -28.80 -12.44
CA GLN A 151 15.72 -27.75 -12.81
C GLN A 151 16.32 -26.37 -12.54
N VAL A 152 15.85 -25.34 -13.25
CA VAL A 152 16.40 -23.97 -13.18
C VAL A 152 15.28 -22.94 -13.01
N SER A 153 15.47 -21.99 -12.09
CA SER A 153 14.54 -20.87 -11.87
C SER A 153 14.46 -19.92 -13.07
N HIS A 154 13.47 -19.03 -13.06
CA HIS A 154 13.56 -17.78 -13.82
C HIS A 154 14.82 -16.99 -13.43
N PRO A 155 15.38 -16.18 -14.35
CA PRO A 155 16.47 -15.28 -14.02
C PRO A 155 15.98 -14.13 -13.12
N PHE A 156 16.81 -13.69 -12.18
CA PHE A 156 16.49 -12.61 -11.24
C PHE A 156 17.74 -11.79 -10.88
N ASP A 157 17.56 -10.58 -10.34
CA ASP A 157 18.67 -9.69 -10.00
C ASP A 157 18.99 -9.65 -8.50
N ILE A 158 20.20 -9.20 -8.13
CA ILE A 158 20.54 -8.87 -6.74
C ILE A 158 21.14 -7.46 -6.70
N SER A 159 20.33 -6.48 -6.30
CA SER A 159 20.64 -5.05 -6.35
C SER A 159 20.10 -4.27 -5.16
N ALA A 160 20.84 -3.26 -4.69
CA ALA A 160 20.38 -2.36 -3.64
C ALA A 160 19.24 -1.42 -4.10
N SER A 161 19.10 -1.18 -5.41
CA SER A 161 18.10 -0.31 -6.03
C SER A 161 16.90 -1.06 -6.62
N LEU A 162 16.75 -2.35 -6.29
CA LEU A 162 15.83 -3.29 -6.96
C LEU A 162 14.38 -2.78 -7.05
N TYR A 163 13.88 -2.20 -5.97
CA TYR A 163 12.49 -1.78 -5.83
C TYR A 163 12.24 -0.30 -6.16
N ASP A 164 13.28 0.46 -6.53
CA ASP A 164 13.16 1.90 -6.82
C ASP A 164 12.25 2.15 -8.04
N ALA A 165 12.40 1.31 -9.08
CA ALA A 165 11.54 1.31 -10.26
C ALA A 165 10.15 0.74 -9.95
N LEU A 166 10.06 -0.39 -9.22
CA LEU A 166 8.78 -1.02 -8.86
C LEU A 166 7.85 -0.06 -8.12
N ARG A 167 8.39 0.76 -7.20
CA ARG A 167 7.64 1.81 -6.49
C ARG A 167 7.07 2.86 -7.45
N ALA A 168 7.88 3.35 -8.40
CA ALA A 168 7.44 4.35 -9.37
C ALA A 168 6.42 3.78 -10.38
N ASP A 169 6.57 2.52 -10.77
CA ASP A 169 5.62 1.83 -11.65
C ASP A 169 4.29 1.55 -10.95
N SER A 170 4.31 1.02 -9.72
CA SER A 170 3.10 0.80 -8.90
C SER A 170 2.34 2.10 -8.66
N MET A 171 3.04 3.21 -8.41
CA MET A 171 2.42 4.54 -8.29
C MET A 171 1.85 5.07 -9.60
N SER A 172 2.38 4.65 -10.76
CA SER A 172 1.88 5.10 -12.07
C SER A 172 0.54 4.48 -12.49
N PHE A 173 0.04 3.48 -11.74
CA PHE A 173 -1.35 3.01 -11.82
C PHE A 173 -2.32 4.16 -11.52
N PHE A 174 -2.15 4.84 -10.38
CA PHE A 174 -3.03 5.93 -9.95
C PHE A 174 -3.11 7.06 -10.98
N TYR A 175 -1.97 7.45 -11.57
CA TYR A 175 -1.97 8.43 -12.67
C TYR A 175 -2.83 7.97 -13.85
N GLN A 176 -2.68 6.73 -14.32
CA GLN A 176 -3.46 6.17 -15.43
C GLN A 176 -4.96 6.05 -15.09
N GLN A 177 -5.30 5.79 -13.82
CA GLN A 177 -6.67 5.75 -13.32
C GLN A 177 -7.30 7.13 -13.13
N ARG A 178 -6.57 8.26 -13.19
CA ARG A 178 -7.15 9.60 -12.97
C ARG A 178 -8.32 9.89 -13.92
N SER A 179 -9.51 10.06 -13.35
CA SER A 179 -10.70 10.60 -14.01
C SER A 179 -10.56 12.12 -14.19
N GLY A 180 -11.21 12.70 -15.21
CA GLY A 180 -11.23 14.15 -15.44
C GLY A 180 -9.94 14.75 -15.99
N ILE A 181 -8.96 13.94 -16.41
CA ILE A 181 -7.70 14.39 -17.06
C ILE A 181 -7.30 13.43 -18.18
N ALA A 182 -6.61 13.97 -19.19
CA ALA A 182 -5.99 13.17 -20.23
C ALA A 182 -4.69 12.53 -19.71
N ILE A 183 -4.45 11.29 -20.12
CA ILE A 183 -3.24 10.53 -19.78
C ILE A 183 -2.21 10.78 -20.87
N ASP A 184 -1.09 11.41 -20.50
CA ASP A 184 -0.06 11.87 -21.42
C ASP A 184 0.84 10.69 -21.85
N ALA A 185 1.04 10.56 -23.17
CA ALA A 185 1.97 9.61 -23.77
C ALA A 185 3.43 9.82 -23.32
N ALA A 186 3.80 11.03 -22.88
CA ALA A 186 5.12 11.32 -22.31
C ALA A 186 5.31 10.77 -20.88
N LEU A 187 4.23 10.46 -20.16
CA LEU A 187 4.26 9.96 -18.77
C LEU A 187 3.88 8.49 -18.64
N ALA A 188 2.85 8.05 -19.39
CA ALA A 188 2.34 6.68 -19.38
C ALA A 188 2.80 5.84 -20.59
N GLY A 189 3.37 6.45 -21.63
CA GLY A 189 3.63 5.80 -22.91
C GLY A 189 2.42 5.83 -23.86
N SER A 190 2.68 5.78 -25.16
CA SER A 190 1.65 5.96 -26.20
C SER A 190 0.57 4.87 -26.25
N ALA A 191 0.84 3.67 -25.72
CA ALA A 191 -0.14 2.58 -25.63
C ALA A 191 -1.21 2.82 -24.54
N TYR A 192 -0.86 3.55 -23.48
CA TYR A 192 -1.73 3.82 -22.33
C TYR A 192 -2.29 5.25 -22.31
N ALA A 193 -1.85 6.10 -23.26
CA ALA A 193 -2.34 7.45 -23.44
C ALA A 193 -3.82 7.48 -23.88
N ARG A 194 -4.62 8.32 -23.22
CA ARG A 194 -6.04 8.52 -23.54
C ARG A 194 -6.49 9.96 -23.30
N PRO A 195 -7.52 10.45 -24.01
CA PRO A 195 -8.22 11.69 -23.64
C PRO A 195 -8.79 11.68 -22.21
N ALA A 196 -9.28 12.83 -21.79
CA ALA A 196 -9.94 13.00 -20.51
C ALA A 196 -11.34 12.37 -20.53
N GLY A 197 -11.51 11.27 -19.81
CA GLY A 197 -12.84 10.75 -19.49
C GLY A 197 -13.56 11.63 -18.47
N HIS A 198 -14.88 11.65 -18.57
CA HIS A 198 -15.80 12.17 -17.57
C HIS A 198 -15.67 13.68 -17.25
N LEU A 199 -15.56 14.50 -18.29
CA LEU A 199 -15.62 15.97 -18.19
C LEU A 199 -16.95 16.59 -18.64
N GLY A 200 -18.00 15.79 -18.86
CA GLY A 200 -19.28 16.25 -19.43
C GLY A 200 -19.18 16.65 -20.91
N VAL A 201 -18.17 16.11 -21.61
CA VAL A 201 -18.03 16.19 -23.07
C VAL A 201 -18.64 14.92 -23.65
N ALA A 202 -19.54 15.07 -24.62
CA ALA A 202 -20.21 13.93 -25.23
C ALA A 202 -19.19 12.94 -25.82
N PRO A 203 -19.33 11.61 -25.60
CA PRO A 203 -20.52 10.94 -25.07
C PRO A 203 -20.78 11.03 -23.55
N ASN A 204 -19.78 11.30 -22.71
CA ASN A 204 -19.92 11.19 -21.25
C ASN A 204 -21.02 12.10 -20.67
N LYS A 205 -21.87 11.54 -19.78
CA LYS A 205 -22.96 12.25 -19.08
C LYS A 205 -22.59 12.76 -17.67
N GLY A 206 -21.31 12.67 -17.31
CA GLY A 206 -20.71 13.20 -16.06
C GLY A 206 -19.22 13.52 -16.27
N ASP A 207 -18.45 13.90 -15.24
CA ASP A 207 -18.80 14.03 -13.82
C ASP A 207 -18.93 15.50 -13.36
N THR A 208 -19.00 16.45 -14.29
CA THR A 208 -19.03 17.90 -14.01
C THR A 208 -20.39 18.44 -13.55
N SER A 209 -21.45 17.64 -13.69
CA SER A 209 -22.79 17.89 -13.12
C SER A 209 -23.57 16.58 -13.08
N VAL A 210 -23.34 15.75 -12.08
CA VAL A 210 -23.95 14.42 -11.90
C VAL A 210 -25.23 14.53 -11.07
N PRO A 211 -26.37 13.94 -11.49
CA PRO A 211 -27.58 13.84 -10.67
C PRO A 211 -27.41 12.82 -9.54
N CYS A 212 -28.25 12.93 -8.51
CA CYS A 212 -28.51 11.79 -7.64
C CYS A 212 -29.29 10.68 -8.35
N GLN A 213 -29.01 9.43 -7.96
CA GLN A 213 -29.85 8.28 -8.26
C GLN A 213 -31.32 8.56 -7.89
N ALA A 214 -32.25 8.03 -8.69
CA ALA A 214 -33.67 8.29 -8.54
C ALA A 214 -34.18 8.10 -7.09
N GLY A 215 -34.66 9.19 -6.47
CA GLY A 215 -35.16 9.20 -5.09
C GLY A 215 -34.12 9.50 -4.01
N VAL A 216 -32.83 9.62 -4.34
CA VAL A 216 -31.76 9.97 -3.38
C VAL A 216 -31.69 11.49 -3.11
N CYS A 217 -31.75 12.34 -4.16
CA CYS A 217 -31.84 13.79 -3.98
C CYS A 217 -32.39 14.53 -5.21
N ASP A 218 -32.64 15.84 -5.07
CA ASP A 218 -33.23 16.73 -6.08
C ASP A 218 -32.22 17.63 -6.83
N TYR A 219 -30.92 17.39 -6.65
CA TYR A 219 -29.85 18.26 -7.14
C TYR A 219 -28.74 17.50 -7.88
N ARG A 220 -27.77 18.25 -8.40
CA ARG A 220 -26.58 17.74 -9.09
C ARG A 220 -25.32 18.29 -8.43
N LEU A 221 -24.21 17.55 -8.47
CA LEU A 221 -22.89 18.01 -8.02
C LEU A 221 -21.83 17.89 -9.12
N ASP A 222 -20.78 18.69 -9.00
CA ASP A 222 -19.53 18.55 -9.75
C ASP A 222 -18.59 17.65 -8.94
N VAL A 223 -18.39 16.41 -9.40
CA VAL A 223 -17.55 15.39 -8.75
C VAL A 223 -16.46 14.89 -9.70
N ARG A 224 -16.00 15.76 -10.61
CA ARG A 224 -14.84 15.50 -11.49
C ARG A 224 -13.56 15.22 -10.71
N GLY A 225 -12.56 14.64 -11.37
CA GLY A 225 -11.31 14.23 -10.71
C GLY A 225 -11.45 12.90 -9.98
N GLY A 226 -10.51 12.59 -9.09
CA GLY A 226 -10.40 11.28 -8.44
C GLY A 226 -9.89 10.18 -9.36
N TRP A 227 -9.70 8.99 -8.83
CA TRP A 227 -9.34 7.80 -9.59
C TRP A 227 -10.57 6.99 -10.00
N TYR A 228 -10.49 6.32 -11.15
CA TYR A 228 -11.31 5.15 -11.43
C TYR A 228 -10.83 3.99 -10.56
N ASP A 229 -11.76 3.27 -9.94
CA ASP A 229 -11.47 2.38 -8.81
C ASP A 229 -10.77 1.07 -9.20
N ALA A 230 -11.23 0.45 -10.29
CA ALA A 230 -10.75 -0.84 -10.76
C ALA A 230 -10.77 -0.90 -12.30
N GLY A 231 -11.32 -1.98 -12.87
CA GLY A 231 -11.54 -2.13 -14.32
C GLY A 231 -12.80 -1.44 -14.84
N ASP A 232 -13.63 -0.90 -13.94
CA ASP A 232 -14.79 -0.07 -14.23
C ASP A 232 -14.48 1.43 -14.14
N GLN A 233 -15.48 2.27 -14.37
CA GLN A 233 -15.35 3.72 -14.40
C GLN A 233 -16.03 4.40 -13.19
N GLY A 234 -16.43 3.61 -12.18
CA GLY A 234 -16.92 4.12 -10.91
C GLY A 234 -15.81 4.67 -10.01
N LYS A 235 -16.21 5.47 -9.02
CA LYS A 235 -15.33 6.12 -8.04
C LYS A 235 -16.03 6.11 -6.67
N TYR A 236 -15.40 5.55 -5.65
CA TYR A 236 -16.07 5.11 -4.42
C TYR A 236 -15.33 5.64 -3.19
N VAL A 237 -16.03 6.38 -2.32
CA VAL A 237 -15.41 7.13 -1.21
C VAL A 237 -14.82 6.22 -0.12
N VAL A 238 -15.31 4.98 -0.02
CA VAL A 238 -14.79 3.98 0.93
C VAL A 238 -13.48 3.35 0.44
N ASN A 239 -13.45 2.82 -0.79
CA ASN A 239 -12.24 2.17 -1.32
C ASN A 239 -11.13 3.19 -1.67
N GLY A 240 -11.49 4.33 -2.29
CA GLY A 240 -10.59 5.47 -2.46
C GLY A 240 -10.09 6.04 -1.13
N GLY A 241 -10.90 5.94 -0.06
CA GLY A 241 -10.55 6.36 1.30
C GLY A 241 -9.38 5.59 1.90
N ILE A 242 -9.41 4.25 1.88
CA ILE A 242 -8.24 3.44 2.30
C ILE A 242 -7.05 3.66 1.35
N SER A 243 -7.25 3.68 0.03
CA SER A 243 -6.16 3.81 -0.94
C SER A 243 -5.39 5.13 -0.81
N VAL A 244 -6.09 6.26 -0.64
CA VAL A 244 -5.42 7.56 -0.43
C VAL A 244 -4.79 7.67 0.95
N TRP A 245 -5.36 7.02 1.97
CA TRP A 245 -4.73 6.94 3.29
C TRP A 245 -3.43 6.14 3.26
N GLU A 246 -3.38 5.00 2.55
CA GLU A 246 -2.14 4.21 2.43
C GLU A 246 -1.06 4.98 1.67
N MET A 247 -1.44 5.68 0.59
CA MET A 247 -0.56 6.55 -0.17
C MET A 247 0.04 7.66 0.70
N VAL A 248 -0.77 8.39 1.48
CA VAL A 248 -0.29 9.47 2.35
C VAL A 248 0.46 8.93 3.59
N ASN A 249 0.03 7.80 4.15
CA ASN A 249 0.75 7.11 5.22
C ASN A 249 2.15 6.66 4.74
N SER A 250 2.30 6.23 3.49
CA SER A 250 3.62 5.91 2.92
C SER A 250 4.58 7.11 2.99
N PHE A 251 4.09 8.32 2.69
CA PHE A 251 4.84 9.57 2.82
C PHE A 251 5.17 9.91 4.27
N GLU A 252 4.19 9.84 5.17
CA GLU A 252 4.41 10.12 6.61
C GLU A 252 5.44 9.16 7.22
N ARG A 253 5.39 7.88 6.85
CA ARG A 253 6.32 6.83 7.29
C ARG A 253 7.72 7.04 6.73
N ALA A 254 7.85 7.29 5.43
CA ALA A 254 9.13 7.61 4.79
C ALA A 254 9.79 8.83 5.47
N LYS A 255 9.01 9.88 5.75
CA LYS A 255 9.51 11.09 6.41
C LYS A 255 9.98 10.86 7.84
N ARG A 256 9.43 9.88 8.57
CA ARG A 256 9.90 9.46 9.90
C ARG A 256 11.12 8.54 9.87
N SER A 257 11.24 7.67 8.87
CA SER A 257 12.37 6.74 8.70
C SER A 257 13.59 7.37 8.02
N GLY A 258 13.41 8.51 7.34
CA GLY A 258 14.44 9.19 6.54
C GLY A 258 14.44 8.73 5.07
N GLY A 259 13.37 8.11 4.58
CA GLY A 259 13.14 7.85 3.16
C GLY A 259 12.45 8.99 2.40
N ASP A 260 12.37 10.19 2.97
CA ASP A 260 11.71 11.36 2.38
C ASP A 260 12.21 11.68 0.95
N ALA A 261 13.51 11.56 0.70
CA ALA A 261 14.10 11.72 -0.62
C ALA A 261 13.59 10.72 -1.67
N ALA A 262 13.08 9.55 -1.27
CA ALA A 262 12.49 8.58 -2.20
C ALA A 262 11.04 8.92 -2.57
N VAL A 263 10.32 9.67 -1.72
CA VAL A 263 8.90 10.02 -1.90
C VAL A 263 8.67 11.52 -2.14
N GLY A 264 9.75 12.26 -2.46
CA GLY A 264 9.73 13.70 -2.66
C GLY A 264 9.20 14.16 -4.02
N ASP A 265 9.38 15.45 -4.30
CA ASP A 265 9.21 16.06 -5.62
C ASP A 265 10.12 15.32 -6.62
N SER A 266 9.63 15.11 -7.83
CA SER A 266 10.40 14.59 -8.96
C SER A 266 10.83 13.13 -8.79
N THR A 267 10.01 12.34 -8.09
CA THR A 267 10.19 10.90 -7.85
C THR A 267 9.21 9.98 -8.58
N LEU A 268 8.15 10.52 -9.21
CA LEU A 268 7.11 9.81 -9.96
C LEU A 268 6.91 10.37 -11.39
N ARG A 269 6.03 9.72 -12.18
CA ARG A 269 5.66 10.12 -13.55
C ARG A 269 4.29 10.81 -13.58
N VAL A 270 4.18 11.95 -12.92
CA VAL A 270 2.94 12.73 -12.78
C VAL A 270 3.05 14.12 -13.45
N PRO A 271 1.93 14.77 -13.88
CA PRO A 271 1.96 16.10 -14.48
C PRO A 271 2.46 17.21 -13.56
N GLU A 272 2.31 17.05 -12.24
CA GLU A 272 2.64 18.05 -11.23
C GLU A 272 4.14 18.15 -10.92
N ARG A 273 4.93 17.20 -11.42
CA ARG A 273 6.38 17.02 -11.19
C ARG A 273 7.18 18.33 -11.30
N GLY A 274 7.90 18.70 -10.24
CA GLY A 274 8.74 19.92 -10.20
C GLY A 274 8.06 21.16 -9.62
N ASN A 275 6.91 21.01 -8.96
CA ASN A 275 6.13 22.11 -8.37
C ASN A 275 6.56 22.51 -6.93
N GLY A 276 7.48 21.78 -6.28
CA GLY A 276 7.87 21.96 -4.89
C GLY A 276 7.04 21.17 -3.85
N ILE A 277 6.09 20.36 -4.30
CA ILE A 277 5.28 19.43 -3.50
C ILE A 277 5.82 18.00 -3.73
N PRO A 278 5.77 17.10 -2.74
CA PRO A 278 6.10 15.70 -2.96
C PRO A 278 5.15 15.03 -3.97
N ASP A 279 5.66 14.40 -5.04
CA ASP A 279 4.82 13.85 -6.13
C ASP A 279 3.74 12.86 -5.61
N VAL A 280 4.04 12.13 -4.54
CA VAL A 280 3.09 11.20 -3.86
C VAL A 280 1.90 11.94 -3.22
N LEU A 281 2.10 13.19 -2.80
CA LEU A 281 1.05 14.07 -2.33
C LEU A 281 0.31 14.74 -3.50
N ASP A 282 0.95 15.04 -4.63
CA ASP A 282 0.19 15.50 -5.80
C ASP A 282 -0.75 14.44 -6.37
N GLU A 283 -0.32 13.17 -6.40
CA GLU A 283 -1.20 12.06 -6.76
C GLU A 283 -2.32 11.88 -5.70
N ALA A 284 -2.00 11.86 -4.41
CA ALA A 284 -3.00 11.76 -3.34
C ALA A 284 -3.98 12.96 -3.32
N ARG A 285 -3.53 14.16 -3.72
CA ARG A 285 -4.36 15.35 -3.84
C ARG A 285 -5.46 15.16 -4.88
N TRP A 286 -5.19 14.41 -5.96
CA TRP A 286 -6.16 14.15 -7.02
C TRP A 286 -7.42 13.45 -6.50
N GLU A 287 -7.23 12.46 -5.61
CA GLU A 287 -8.32 11.75 -4.94
C GLU A 287 -8.91 12.56 -3.78
N LEU A 288 -8.09 13.22 -2.95
CA LEU A 288 -8.60 14.08 -1.87
C LEU A 288 -9.52 15.20 -2.39
N ASP A 289 -9.19 15.84 -3.51
CA ASP A 289 -10.08 16.85 -4.13
C ASP A 289 -11.38 16.23 -4.69
N PHE A 290 -11.44 14.92 -4.98
CA PHE A 290 -12.68 14.19 -5.29
C PHE A 290 -13.46 13.82 -4.01
N LEU A 291 -12.82 13.24 -2.99
CA LEU A 291 -13.49 12.93 -1.71
C LEU A 291 -14.12 14.18 -1.08
N LEU A 292 -13.45 15.34 -1.19
CA LEU A 292 -13.99 16.64 -0.78
C LEU A 292 -15.21 17.10 -1.62
N ARG A 293 -15.26 16.79 -2.92
CA ARG A 293 -16.43 17.07 -3.79
C ARG A 293 -17.63 16.17 -3.48
N MET A 294 -17.38 14.95 -3.00
CA MET A 294 -18.43 14.00 -2.59
C MET A 294 -19.13 14.40 -1.27
N GLN A 295 -18.68 15.45 -0.59
CA GLN A 295 -19.36 15.92 0.63
C GLN A 295 -20.66 16.68 0.32
N VAL A 296 -21.76 16.24 0.94
CA VAL A 296 -23.09 16.84 0.85
C VAL A 296 -23.04 18.32 1.29
N PRO A 297 -23.43 19.28 0.42
CA PRO A 297 -23.32 20.70 0.72
C PRO A 297 -24.15 21.18 1.91
N ALA A 298 -23.72 22.28 2.52
CA ALA A 298 -24.50 22.98 3.54
C ALA A 298 -25.89 23.39 3.01
N GLY A 299 -26.93 23.23 3.84
CA GLY A 299 -28.32 23.53 3.47
C GLY A 299 -29.02 22.45 2.66
N LYS A 300 -28.36 21.35 2.27
CA LYS A 300 -29.01 20.16 1.71
C LYS A 300 -29.33 19.11 2.80
N PRO A 301 -30.31 18.22 2.58
CA PRO A 301 -30.53 17.07 3.47
C PRO A 301 -29.25 16.26 3.62
N MET A 302 -28.94 15.84 4.85
CA MET A 302 -27.70 15.11 5.20
C MET A 302 -26.39 15.92 5.03
N ALA A 303 -26.46 17.26 5.05
CA ALA A 303 -25.29 18.15 4.98
C ALA A 303 -24.10 17.71 5.84
N GLY A 304 -22.91 17.64 5.22
CA GLY A 304 -21.67 17.18 5.85
C GLY A 304 -21.39 15.68 5.70
N MET A 305 -22.39 14.83 5.43
CA MET A 305 -22.16 13.43 5.02
C MET A 305 -21.41 13.39 3.68
N ALA A 306 -20.82 12.26 3.32
CA ALA A 306 -20.29 12.01 1.97
C ALA A 306 -21.24 11.08 1.18
N PHE A 307 -21.51 11.42 -0.08
CA PHE A 307 -22.07 10.48 -1.07
C PHE A 307 -21.18 9.23 -1.13
N HIS A 308 -21.77 8.04 -1.19
CA HIS A 308 -20.98 6.80 -1.05
C HIS A 308 -20.09 6.54 -2.27
N LYS A 309 -20.62 6.79 -3.47
CA LYS A 309 -19.98 6.51 -4.75
C LYS A 309 -20.64 7.28 -5.89
N VAL A 310 -19.91 7.41 -7.00
CA VAL A 310 -20.43 7.86 -8.30
C VAL A 310 -20.00 6.85 -9.36
N HIS A 311 -20.96 6.33 -10.12
CA HIS A 311 -20.69 5.42 -11.23
C HIS A 311 -21.83 5.47 -12.26
N ASP A 312 -21.81 4.53 -13.19
CA ASP A 312 -22.75 4.41 -14.31
C ASP A 312 -24.10 3.85 -13.84
N ASP A 313 -25.19 4.13 -14.54
CA ASP A 313 -26.52 3.59 -14.23
C ASP A 313 -26.66 2.10 -14.59
N GLN A 314 -25.77 1.59 -15.46
CA GLN A 314 -25.64 0.19 -15.87
C GLN A 314 -24.17 -0.16 -16.12
N TRP A 315 -23.81 -1.44 -16.01
CA TRP A 315 -22.43 -1.89 -16.26
C TRP A 315 -22.08 -1.76 -17.76
N THR A 316 -21.02 -1.02 -18.07
CA THR A 316 -20.49 -0.89 -19.43
C THR A 316 -19.84 -2.20 -19.93
N ALA A 317 -19.82 -2.41 -21.25
CA ALA A 317 -19.20 -3.59 -21.85
C ALA A 317 -17.67 -3.46 -21.92
N LEU A 318 -16.94 -4.56 -21.77
CA LEU A 318 -15.48 -4.54 -21.90
C LEU A 318 -15.04 -4.78 -23.36
N PRO A 319 -14.09 -3.99 -23.91
CA PRO A 319 -13.47 -2.79 -23.34
C PRO A 319 -14.23 -1.50 -23.71
N THR A 320 -14.62 -0.70 -22.71
CA THR A 320 -15.08 0.68 -22.89
C THR A 320 -14.01 1.65 -22.39
N ARG A 321 -13.68 2.67 -23.18
CA ARG A 321 -12.68 3.70 -22.82
C ARG A 321 -13.35 4.85 -22.04
N PRO A 322 -12.69 5.49 -21.06
CA PRO A 322 -13.32 6.51 -20.20
C PRO A 322 -13.91 7.75 -20.88
N GLU A 323 -13.40 8.09 -22.07
CA GLU A 323 -13.91 9.18 -22.91
C GLU A 323 -14.95 8.72 -23.96
N LEU A 324 -15.21 7.42 -24.07
CA LEU A 324 -16.18 6.83 -25.00
C LEU A 324 -17.42 6.27 -24.29
N ASP A 325 -17.40 6.17 -22.96
CA ASP A 325 -18.58 5.88 -22.15
C ASP A 325 -19.73 6.86 -22.42
N ASP A 326 -20.92 6.32 -22.66
CA ASP A 326 -22.17 7.05 -22.86
C ASP A 326 -23.23 6.74 -21.79
N ALA A 327 -22.91 6.04 -20.70
CA ALA A 327 -23.84 5.73 -19.61
C ALA A 327 -24.28 6.98 -18.82
N GLN A 328 -25.37 6.88 -18.05
CA GLN A 328 -25.78 7.96 -17.15
C GLN A 328 -25.07 7.82 -15.81
N ARG A 329 -24.18 8.76 -15.53
CA ARG A 329 -23.51 8.87 -14.22
C ARG A 329 -24.51 9.25 -13.13
N GLU A 330 -24.50 8.58 -11.98
CA GLU A 330 -25.36 8.88 -10.83
C GLU A 330 -24.59 8.96 -9.51
N LEU A 331 -25.04 9.85 -8.59
CA LEU A 331 -24.56 9.93 -7.20
C LEU A 331 -25.40 9.01 -6.32
N HIS A 332 -24.75 8.02 -5.71
CA HIS A 332 -25.38 7.04 -4.85
C HIS A 332 -25.41 7.51 -3.39
N LYS A 333 -26.50 7.15 -2.71
CA LYS A 333 -26.89 7.65 -1.38
C LYS A 333 -25.71 7.80 -0.40
N PRO A 334 -25.61 8.92 0.34
CA PRO A 334 -24.61 9.08 1.39
C PRO A 334 -24.62 7.94 2.41
N SER A 335 -23.43 7.48 2.82
CA SER A 335 -23.25 6.44 3.84
C SER A 335 -22.39 6.92 5.00
N THR A 336 -22.55 6.30 6.18
CA THR A 336 -21.75 6.61 7.37
C THR A 336 -20.28 6.20 7.16
N ALA A 337 -20.04 5.03 6.54
CA ALA A 337 -18.70 4.55 6.19
C ALA A 337 -17.96 5.54 5.27
N ALA A 338 -18.60 5.99 4.19
CA ALA A 338 -18.04 6.99 3.28
C ALA A 338 -17.78 8.34 3.98
N THR A 339 -18.69 8.76 4.85
CA THR A 339 -18.54 10.01 5.61
C THR A 339 -17.34 9.94 6.57
N LEU A 340 -17.10 8.79 7.19
CA LEU A 340 -15.99 8.61 8.12
C LEU A 340 -14.65 8.38 7.39
N ASN A 341 -14.65 7.72 6.23
CA ASN A 341 -13.52 7.67 5.31
C ASN A 341 -13.07 9.09 4.90
N LEU A 342 -14.01 9.95 4.51
CA LEU A 342 -13.76 11.37 4.27
C LEU A 342 -13.23 12.08 5.54
N ALA A 343 -13.81 11.81 6.71
CA ALA A 343 -13.37 12.43 7.96
C ALA A 343 -11.92 12.06 8.32
N ALA A 344 -11.53 10.80 8.10
CA ALA A 344 -10.20 10.29 8.36
C ALA A 344 -9.16 10.86 7.37
N THR A 345 -9.40 10.68 6.07
CA THR A 345 -8.49 11.13 5.00
C THR A 345 -8.33 12.65 4.95
N ALA A 346 -9.40 13.42 5.15
CA ALA A 346 -9.32 14.88 5.20
C ALA A 346 -8.63 15.39 6.49
N ALA A 347 -8.69 14.66 7.61
CA ALA A 347 -7.87 14.98 8.78
C ALA A 347 -6.37 14.71 8.50
N GLN A 348 -6.04 13.57 7.90
CA GLN A 348 -4.67 13.28 7.47
C GLN A 348 -4.14 14.33 6.48
N CYS A 349 -4.93 14.71 5.48
CA CYS A 349 -4.65 15.83 4.58
C CYS A 349 -4.28 17.10 5.35
N ALA A 350 -5.10 17.51 6.33
CA ALA A 350 -4.87 18.74 7.07
C ALA A 350 -3.50 18.81 7.77
N ARG A 351 -2.95 17.69 8.26
CA ARG A 351 -1.60 17.68 8.83
C ARG A 351 -0.47 17.59 7.79
N VAL A 352 -0.63 16.81 6.71
CA VAL A 352 0.49 16.62 5.75
C VAL A 352 0.66 17.75 4.75
N TYR A 353 -0.43 18.43 4.35
CA TYR A 353 -0.37 19.55 3.39
C TYR A 353 -0.10 20.90 4.06
N ALA A 354 -0.21 21.03 5.38
CA ALA A 354 0.04 22.29 6.10
C ALA A 354 1.35 23.02 5.73
N PRO A 355 2.52 22.36 5.51
CA PRO A 355 3.75 23.03 5.08
C PRO A 355 3.85 23.30 3.56
N TYR A 356 2.91 22.82 2.74
CA TYR A 356 2.93 22.92 1.27
C TYR A 356 1.79 23.81 0.72
N ASP A 357 0.56 23.59 1.18
CA ASP A 357 -0.64 24.34 0.82
C ASP A 357 -1.54 24.48 2.07
N ALA A 358 -1.30 25.55 2.84
CA ALA A 358 -2.06 25.83 4.06
C ALA A 358 -3.56 26.12 3.80
N GLY A 359 -3.92 26.56 2.58
CA GLY A 359 -5.32 26.80 2.20
C GLY A 359 -6.07 25.49 1.96
N PHE A 360 -5.44 24.54 1.27
CA PHE A 360 -5.95 23.18 1.12
C PHE A 360 -6.00 22.43 2.44
N ALA A 361 -4.95 22.54 3.29
CA ALA A 361 -4.94 21.96 4.62
C ALA A 361 -6.10 22.46 5.50
N ALA A 362 -6.41 23.77 5.46
CA ALA A 362 -7.55 24.34 6.17
C ALA A 362 -8.91 23.85 5.64
N ARG A 363 -9.08 23.76 4.31
CA ARG A 363 -10.27 23.15 3.67
C ARG A 363 -10.48 21.70 4.12
N CYS A 364 -9.40 20.91 4.11
CA CYS A 364 -9.40 19.53 4.56
C CYS A 364 -9.83 19.40 6.03
N LEU A 365 -9.32 20.24 6.94
CA LEU A 365 -9.71 20.20 8.35
C LEU A 365 -11.18 20.56 8.61
N ASP A 366 -11.71 21.55 7.89
CA ASP A 366 -13.14 21.91 7.96
C ASP A 366 -14.02 20.75 7.45
N ALA A 367 -13.70 20.19 6.28
CA ALA A 367 -14.45 19.06 5.72
C ALA A 367 -14.44 17.85 6.67
N ALA A 368 -13.29 17.54 7.28
CA ALA A 368 -13.15 16.46 8.25
C ALA A 368 -14.02 16.67 9.51
N ARG A 369 -14.03 17.89 10.07
CA ARG A 369 -14.86 18.25 11.22
C ARG A 369 -16.36 18.18 10.89
N ARG A 370 -16.77 18.65 9.70
CA ARG A 370 -18.16 18.57 9.24
C ARG A 370 -18.60 17.12 8.99
N ALA A 371 -17.72 16.31 8.40
CA ALA A 371 -17.97 14.88 8.17
C ALA A 371 -18.14 14.10 9.49
N TRP A 372 -17.21 14.23 10.43
CA TRP A 372 -17.33 13.65 11.78
C TRP A 372 -18.63 14.04 12.49
N THR A 373 -19.01 15.32 12.39
CA THR A 373 -20.23 15.83 13.02
C THR A 373 -21.49 15.26 12.36
N ALA A 374 -21.51 15.15 11.04
CA ALA A 374 -22.62 14.55 10.29
C ALA A 374 -22.74 13.04 10.54
N ALA A 375 -21.63 12.30 10.56
CA ALA A 375 -21.60 10.87 10.87
C ALA A 375 -22.14 10.57 12.27
N LYS A 376 -21.73 11.32 13.31
CA LYS A 376 -22.29 11.19 14.67
C LYS A 376 -23.80 11.47 14.74
N ALA A 377 -24.33 12.32 13.86
CA ALA A 377 -25.77 12.57 13.76
C ALA A 377 -26.52 11.52 12.92
N ASN A 378 -25.80 10.75 12.08
CA ASN A 378 -26.35 9.76 11.16
C ASN A 378 -25.52 8.44 11.23
N PRO A 379 -25.43 7.77 12.39
CA PRO A 379 -24.48 6.67 12.59
C PRO A 379 -24.86 5.36 11.87
N ASN A 380 -26.13 5.22 11.47
CA ASN A 380 -26.70 3.97 10.97
C ASN A 380 -27.17 4.09 9.50
N VAL A 381 -26.36 4.73 8.64
CA VAL A 381 -26.69 4.92 7.22
C VAL A 381 -25.75 4.06 6.37
N PHE A 382 -26.13 2.80 6.22
CA PHE A 382 -25.34 1.79 5.52
C PHE A 382 -25.57 1.81 4.01
N ALA A 383 -24.53 1.45 3.24
CA ALA A 383 -24.65 1.16 1.82
C ALA A 383 -25.14 -0.29 1.65
N PRO A 384 -26.20 -0.56 0.88
CA PRO A 384 -26.77 -1.90 0.78
C PRO A 384 -26.10 -2.72 -0.33
N ALA A 385 -25.83 -4.01 -0.07
CA ALA A 385 -25.28 -4.96 -1.04
C ALA A 385 -26.08 -5.08 -2.37
N THR A 386 -27.35 -4.66 -2.37
CA THR A 386 -28.24 -4.65 -3.54
C THR A 386 -28.02 -3.47 -4.47
N ASP A 387 -27.28 -2.44 -4.06
CA ASP A 387 -26.93 -1.29 -4.90
C ASP A 387 -25.63 -1.59 -5.67
N ASN A 388 -25.66 -2.62 -6.54
CA ASN A 388 -24.50 -3.20 -7.24
C ASN A 388 -24.63 -3.21 -8.78
N THR A 389 -25.53 -2.38 -9.32
CA THR A 389 -25.76 -2.23 -10.75
C THR A 389 -25.00 -1.01 -11.26
N GLY A 390 -24.13 -1.18 -12.26
CA GLY A 390 -23.28 -0.13 -12.82
C GLY A 390 -22.02 0.23 -12.00
N GLY A 391 -21.85 -0.38 -10.83
CA GLY A 391 -20.66 -0.25 -10.00
C GLY A 391 -20.71 -1.12 -8.76
N GLY A 392 -19.56 -1.28 -8.09
CA GLY A 392 -19.44 -2.07 -6.86
C GLY A 392 -20.33 -1.53 -5.72
N ALA A 393 -20.91 -2.40 -4.90
CA ALA A 393 -21.72 -1.96 -3.76
C ALA A 393 -20.88 -1.29 -2.67
N TYR A 394 -19.71 -1.87 -2.35
CA TYR A 394 -18.87 -1.46 -1.23
C TYR A 394 -19.68 -1.34 0.07
N GLU A 395 -20.49 -2.37 0.32
CA GLU A 395 -21.39 -2.44 1.47
C GLU A 395 -20.63 -2.66 2.78
N ASP A 396 -21.10 -2.00 3.83
CA ASP A 396 -20.73 -2.28 5.21
C ASP A 396 -21.93 -2.05 6.14
N ALA A 397 -21.98 -2.79 7.24
CA ALA A 397 -22.99 -2.74 8.28
C ALA A 397 -22.42 -2.58 9.72
N ASP A 398 -21.10 -2.49 9.92
CA ASP A 398 -20.45 -2.23 11.21
C ASP A 398 -19.39 -1.12 11.10
N VAL A 399 -19.84 0.12 10.93
CA VAL A 399 -18.98 1.33 10.86
C VAL A 399 -18.24 1.69 12.17
N SER A 400 -18.18 0.77 13.14
CA SER A 400 -17.58 1.05 14.47
C SER A 400 -16.07 1.27 14.39
N ASP A 401 -15.40 0.68 13.40
CA ASP A 401 -13.99 0.92 13.13
C ASP A 401 -13.69 2.14 12.26
N GLU A 402 -14.54 2.54 11.31
CA GLU A 402 -14.41 3.84 10.66
C GLU A 402 -14.60 4.97 11.68
N PHE A 403 -15.48 4.79 12.67
CA PHE A 403 -15.60 5.75 13.79
C PHE A 403 -14.33 5.82 14.62
N TYR A 404 -13.64 4.68 14.83
CA TYR A 404 -12.34 4.64 15.52
C TYR A 404 -11.21 5.27 14.69
N TRP A 405 -11.13 4.99 13.39
CA TRP A 405 -10.11 5.50 12.49
C TRP A 405 -10.29 7.01 12.23
N ALA A 406 -11.51 7.49 11.96
CA ALA A 406 -11.78 8.92 11.85
C ALA A 406 -11.43 9.67 13.14
N ALA A 407 -11.76 9.12 14.31
CA ALA A 407 -11.35 9.68 15.59
C ALA A 407 -9.82 9.65 15.78
N ALA A 408 -9.14 8.59 15.34
CA ALA A 408 -7.69 8.47 15.39
C ALA A 408 -6.97 9.54 14.55
N GLU A 409 -7.40 9.74 13.30
CA GLU A 409 -6.84 10.76 12.41
C GLU A 409 -7.13 12.17 12.91
N LEU A 410 -8.36 12.45 13.37
CA LEU A 410 -8.72 13.75 13.93
C LEU A 410 -7.98 14.03 15.25
N LEU A 411 -7.74 13.02 16.09
CA LEU A 411 -6.92 13.17 17.30
C LEU A 411 -5.46 13.47 16.96
N ALA A 412 -4.86 12.71 16.03
CA ALA A 412 -3.48 12.90 15.58
C ALA A 412 -3.26 14.27 14.92
N THR A 413 -4.32 14.85 14.34
CA THR A 413 -4.30 16.13 13.62
C THR A 413 -4.62 17.34 14.50
N THR A 414 -5.44 17.18 15.55
CA THR A 414 -5.97 18.32 16.35
C THR A 414 -5.65 18.27 17.85
N GLY A 415 -5.39 17.11 18.42
CA GLY A 415 -5.25 16.92 19.86
C GLY A 415 -6.53 17.12 20.69
N GLU A 416 -7.69 17.35 20.08
CA GLU A 416 -8.91 17.67 20.84
C GLU A 416 -9.46 16.48 21.64
N SER A 417 -9.95 16.77 22.84
CA SER A 417 -10.48 15.76 23.77
C SER A 417 -11.57 14.90 23.16
N GLN A 418 -12.52 15.48 22.41
CA GLN A 418 -13.64 14.74 21.82
C GLN A 418 -13.22 13.56 20.93
N TYR A 419 -12.02 13.63 20.32
CA TYR A 419 -11.49 12.56 19.47
C TYR A 419 -10.73 11.53 20.30
N ARG A 420 -9.95 11.98 21.29
CA ARG A 420 -9.34 11.08 22.29
C ARG A 420 -10.39 10.25 23.00
N ASP A 421 -11.43 10.90 23.49
CA ASP A 421 -12.45 10.26 24.31
C ASP A 421 -13.28 9.26 23.47
N ALA A 422 -13.43 9.50 22.16
CA ALA A 422 -13.99 8.55 21.18
C ALA A 422 -13.03 7.40 20.84
N VAL A 423 -11.72 7.66 20.67
CA VAL A 423 -10.68 6.63 20.52
C VAL A 423 -10.66 5.71 21.74
N THR A 424 -10.55 6.24 22.96
CA THR A 424 -10.34 5.44 24.18
C THR A 424 -11.59 4.71 24.67
N SER A 425 -12.79 5.13 24.24
CA SER A 425 -14.05 4.42 24.53
C SER A 425 -14.42 3.37 23.49
N SER A 426 -13.78 3.36 22.32
CA SER A 426 -14.01 2.34 21.30
C SER A 426 -13.42 0.98 21.71
N PRO A 427 -14.13 -0.14 21.48
CA PRO A 427 -13.58 -1.48 21.75
C PRO A 427 -12.34 -1.79 20.89
N HIS A 428 -12.21 -1.15 19.73
CA HIS A 428 -11.06 -1.34 18.82
C HIS A 428 -9.73 -0.84 19.39
N HIS A 429 -9.76 0.01 20.42
CA HIS A 429 -8.59 0.53 21.13
C HIS A 429 -7.87 -0.50 22.03
N THR A 430 -8.55 -1.60 22.37
CA THR A 430 -8.03 -2.63 23.29
C THR A 430 -8.17 -4.07 22.77
N LYS A 431 -9.03 -4.32 21.78
CA LYS A 431 -9.05 -5.56 20.99
C LYS A 431 -7.66 -5.86 20.37
N PRO A 432 -7.35 -7.14 20.06
CA PRO A 432 -6.30 -7.51 19.11
C PRO A 432 -6.36 -6.71 17.80
N VAL A 433 -5.24 -6.64 17.08
CA VAL A 433 -5.20 -6.05 15.74
C VAL A 433 -5.89 -6.98 14.75
N ASP A 434 -6.91 -6.44 14.09
CA ASP A 434 -7.67 -7.09 13.03
C ASP A 434 -6.95 -6.89 11.67
N ALA A 435 -7.09 -7.87 10.76
CA ALA A 435 -6.68 -7.71 9.37
C ALA A 435 -7.54 -6.64 8.69
N PHE A 436 -6.94 -5.75 7.91
CA PHE A 436 -7.61 -4.54 7.42
C PHE A 436 -7.76 -4.50 5.89
N TRP A 437 -8.83 -3.84 5.46
CA TRP A 437 -9.33 -3.74 4.09
C TRP A 437 -10.33 -2.56 4.04
N TRP A 438 -10.99 -2.33 2.89
CA TRP A 438 -11.82 -1.13 2.67
C TRP A 438 -13.01 -0.98 3.64
N GLY A 439 -13.56 -2.07 4.17
CA GLY A 439 -14.61 -2.09 5.20
C GLY A 439 -14.13 -2.73 6.50
N GLY A 440 -12.86 -2.53 6.84
CA GLY A 440 -12.23 -3.06 8.05
C GLY A 440 -11.06 -2.18 8.45
N THR A 441 -11.32 -0.96 8.91
CA THR A 441 -10.37 0.15 8.92
C THR A 441 -9.71 0.44 10.28
N ALA A 442 -10.08 -0.27 11.35
CA ALA A 442 -9.58 0.04 12.71
C ALA A 442 -8.05 0.05 12.81
N THR A 443 -7.38 -0.87 12.12
CA THR A 443 -5.92 -0.98 12.14
C THR A 443 -5.23 0.20 11.46
N LEU A 444 -5.87 0.91 10.54
CA LEU A 444 -5.38 2.19 9.98
C LEU A 444 -5.24 3.22 11.13
N GLY A 445 -6.31 3.39 11.92
CA GLY A 445 -6.28 4.23 13.12
C GLY A 445 -5.26 3.79 14.17
N ARG A 446 -5.08 2.47 14.39
CA ARG A 446 -4.05 1.94 15.30
C ARG A 446 -2.63 2.30 14.81
N ILE A 447 -2.35 2.21 13.51
CA ILE A 447 -1.06 2.58 12.90
C ILE A 447 -0.79 4.08 13.11
N THR A 448 -1.76 4.95 12.80
CA THR A 448 -1.64 6.40 13.00
C THR A 448 -1.32 6.75 14.46
N LEU A 449 -2.11 6.26 15.43
CA LEU A 449 -1.92 6.55 16.85
C LEU A 449 -0.61 5.97 17.43
N ALA A 450 -0.11 4.87 16.87
CA ALA A 450 1.15 4.27 17.29
C ALA A 450 2.40 4.97 16.71
N THR A 451 2.29 5.59 15.53
CA THR A 451 3.46 6.05 14.75
C THR A 451 3.56 7.56 14.54
N VAL A 452 2.44 8.31 14.55
CA VAL A 452 2.48 9.78 14.48
C VAL A 452 3.04 10.34 15.80
N PRO A 453 4.04 11.25 15.78
CA PRO A 453 4.59 11.84 16.99
C PRO A 453 3.64 12.89 17.59
N GLY A 454 3.60 12.99 18.93
CA GLY A 454 2.87 14.05 19.63
C GLY A 454 1.36 13.88 19.75
N VAL A 455 0.80 12.73 19.31
CA VAL A 455 -0.61 12.36 19.51
C VAL A 455 -0.99 12.51 20.98
N ALA A 456 -2.13 13.16 21.26
CA ALA A 456 -2.60 13.49 22.61
C ALA A 456 -3.24 12.30 23.36
N LEU A 457 -2.51 11.19 23.46
CA LEU A 457 -2.87 9.99 24.22
C LEU A 457 -1.93 9.79 25.44
N PRO A 458 -2.39 9.10 26.50
CA PRO A 458 -1.53 8.53 27.53
C PRO A 458 -0.40 7.65 26.96
N SER A 459 0.76 7.64 27.63
CA SER A 459 1.91 6.78 27.30
C SER A 459 1.52 5.31 27.18
N ASP A 460 0.63 4.87 28.06
CA ASP A 460 0.28 3.47 28.25
C ASP A 460 -0.68 2.98 27.16
N ASP A 461 -1.50 3.88 26.59
CA ASP A 461 -2.32 3.63 25.41
C ASP A 461 -1.43 3.51 24.16
N ILE A 462 -0.46 4.42 23.99
CA ILE A 462 0.51 4.36 22.87
C ILE A 462 1.36 3.06 22.98
N ALA A 463 1.79 2.69 24.18
CA ALA A 463 2.51 1.44 24.43
C ALA A 463 1.63 0.21 24.12
N ARG A 464 0.35 0.21 24.50
CA ARG A 464 -0.60 -0.86 24.17
C ARG A 464 -0.77 -1.01 22.66
N LEU A 465 -1.02 0.08 21.94
CA LEU A 465 -1.22 0.08 20.48
C LEU A 465 0.01 -0.46 19.74
N ARG A 466 1.22 -0.06 20.17
CA ARG A 466 2.49 -0.59 19.65
C ARG A 466 2.65 -2.09 19.94
N SER A 467 2.28 -2.54 21.13
CA SER A 467 2.30 -3.95 21.52
C SER A 467 1.33 -4.79 20.67
N LEU A 468 0.11 -4.29 20.44
CA LEU A 468 -0.91 -4.95 19.61
C LEU A 468 -0.45 -5.11 18.15
N LEU A 469 0.10 -4.06 17.54
CA LEU A 469 0.67 -4.11 16.18
C LEU A 469 1.87 -5.07 16.09
N THR A 470 2.74 -5.06 17.10
CA THR A 470 3.89 -5.99 17.18
C THR A 470 3.44 -7.46 17.34
N SER A 471 2.35 -7.70 18.08
CA SER A 471 1.77 -9.04 18.29
C SER A 471 1.11 -9.60 17.01
N ALA A 472 0.48 -8.73 16.21
CA ALA A 472 -0.01 -9.12 14.88
C ALA A 472 1.13 -9.41 13.91
N ALA A 473 2.19 -8.59 13.90
CA ALA A 473 3.40 -8.86 13.12
C ALA A 473 4.05 -10.20 13.51
N ASP A 474 4.11 -10.54 14.80
CA ASP A 474 4.57 -11.87 15.27
C ASP A 474 3.66 -13.01 14.80
N SER A 475 2.35 -12.78 14.73
CA SER A 475 1.39 -13.75 14.22
C SER A 475 1.55 -13.96 12.70
N HIS A 476 1.75 -12.89 11.92
CA HIS A 476 2.05 -12.99 10.49
C HIS A 476 3.37 -13.75 10.24
N LEU A 477 4.45 -13.45 10.98
CA LEU A 477 5.71 -14.21 10.86
C LEU A 477 5.52 -15.71 11.18
N SER A 478 4.71 -16.04 12.19
CA SER A 478 4.34 -17.42 12.50
C SER A 478 3.64 -18.09 11.32
N THR A 479 2.61 -17.45 10.75
CA THR A 479 1.87 -17.90 9.56
C THR A 479 2.77 -18.08 8.33
N MET A 480 3.74 -17.19 8.10
CA MET A 480 4.73 -17.34 7.03
C MET A 480 5.62 -18.56 7.26
N SER A 481 6.12 -18.75 8.49
CA SER A 481 7.10 -19.80 8.81
C SER A 481 6.56 -21.24 8.68
N GLY A 482 5.24 -21.41 8.67
CA GLY A 482 4.56 -22.71 8.49
C GLY A 482 4.06 -23.00 7.07
N GLN A 483 4.50 -22.24 6.06
CA GLN A 483 4.05 -22.40 4.67
C GLN A 483 5.23 -22.49 3.70
N GLY A 484 5.10 -23.33 2.67
CA GLY A 484 6.15 -23.53 1.66
C GLY A 484 6.44 -22.26 0.85
N TYR A 485 5.45 -21.36 0.75
CA TYR A 485 5.54 -20.09 0.03
C TYR A 485 5.72 -18.85 0.91
N ALA A 486 5.91 -19.02 2.22
CA ALA A 486 6.18 -17.93 3.18
C ALA A 486 5.21 -16.72 3.10
N VAL A 487 3.95 -16.94 2.75
CA VAL A 487 2.94 -15.88 2.61
C VAL A 487 2.34 -15.48 3.98
N PRO A 488 2.15 -14.19 4.31
CA PRO A 488 1.55 -13.75 5.59
C PRO A 488 0.01 -13.90 5.62
N LEU A 489 -0.51 -14.96 4.99
CA LEU A 489 -1.93 -15.23 4.78
C LEU A 489 -2.26 -16.63 5.30
N ALA A 490 -3.38 -16.80 6.00
CA ALA A 490 -3.86 -18.12 6.39
C ALA A 490 -4.44 -18.88 5.18
N THR A 491 -4.53 -20.20 5.26
CA THR A 491 -5.11 -21.04 4.19
C THR A 491 -6.57 -20.70 3.85
N THR A 492 -7.31 -20.11 4.80
CA THR A 492 -8.68 -19.59 4.61
C THR A 492 -8.75 -18.16 4.06
N GLY A 493 -7.61 -17.47 3.88
CA GLY A 493 -7.52 -16.08 3.46
C GLY A 493 -7.56 -15.83 1.94
N TYR A 494 -7.68 -16.89 1.14
CA TYR A 494 -7.73 -16.80 -0.33
C TYR A 494 -9.15 -16.40 -0.81
N VAL A 495 -9.53 -15.14 -0.54
CA VAL A 495 -10.82 -14.52 -0.86
C VAL A 495 -10.67 -13.35 -1.87
N TRP A 496 -11.75 -12.61 -2.18
CA TRP A 496 -11.64 -11.34 -2.93
C TRP A 496 -10.66 -10.42 -2.21
N GLY A 497 -9.59 -9.99 -2.88
CA GLY A 497 -8.54 -9.19 -2.22
C GLY A 497 -7.50 -10.03 -1.47
N SER A 498 -7.37 -11.33 -1.74
CA SER A 498 -6.35 -12.20 -1.13
C SER A 498 -4.92 -11.62 -1.15
N ASN A 499 -4.47 -11.07 -2.28
CA ASN A 499 -3.18 -10.37 -2.35
C ASN A 499 -3.19 -9.02 -1.58
N SER A 500 -4.33 -8.34 -1.41
CA SER A 500 -4.39 -7.15 -0.55
C SER A 500 -4.18 -7.52 0.91
N ALA A 501 -4.75 -8.64 1.38
CA ALA A 501 -4.43 -9.15 2.71
C ALA A 501 -2.92 -9.42 2.86
N VAL A 502 -2.22 -9.88 1.81
CA VAL A 502 -0.76 -10.00 1.81
C VAL A 502 -0.05 -8.64 1.95
N THR A 503 -0.42 -7.64 1.15
CA THR A 503 0.21 -6.30 1.22
C THR A 503 -0.07 -5.58 2.53
N ASN A 504 -1.28 -5.74 3.05
CA ASN A 504 -1.77 -5.07 4.24
C ASN A 504 -1.09 -5.66 5.48
N ASN A 505 -0.96 -6.99 5.53
CA ASN A 505 -0.17 -7.69 6.55
C ASN A 505 1.33 -7.38 6.42
N ALA A 506 1.85 -7.20 5.20
CA ALA A 506 3.21 -6.72 4.96
C ALA A 506 3.42 -5.27 5.44
N MET A 507 2.40 -4.42 5.42
CA MET A 507 2.44 -3.11 6.08
C MET A 507 2.46 -3.23 7.61
N VAL A 508 1.69 -4.15 8.23
CA VAL A 508 1.79 -4.42 9.68
C VAL A 508 3.22 -4.84 10.06
N LEU A 509 3.83 -5.74 9.28
CA LEU A 509 5.23 -6.13 9.42
C LEU A 509 6.17 -4.92 9.26
N ALA A 510 6.00 -4.09 8.23
CA ALA A 510 6.81 -2.88 8.04
C ALA A 510 6.65 -1.84 9.17
N VAL A 511 5.47 -1.74 9.79
CA VAL A 511 5.21 -0.88 10.96
C VAL A 511 5.84 -1.47 12.23
N ALA A 512 5.78 -2.79 12.44
CA ALA A 512 6.49 -3.43 13.55
C ALA A 512 8.01 -3.28 13.43
N TYR A 513 8.56 -3.23 12.21
CA TYR A 513 9.95 -2.85 11.99
C TYR A 513 10.24 -1.39 12.39
N GLU A 514 9.42 -0.44 11.95
CA GLU A 514 9.51 0.99 12.32
C GLU A 514 9.44 1.21 13.84
N LEU A 515 8.61 0.43 14.54
CA LEU A 515 8.41 0.52 15.98
C LEU A 515 9.48 -0.17 16.85
N THR A 516 10.23 -1.15 16.31
CA THR A 516 11.11 -2.02 17.13
C THR A 516 12.54 -2.17 16.62
N GLY A 517 12.82 -1.84 15.35
CA GLY A 517 14.10 -2.09 14.69
C GLY A 517 14.45 -3.57 14.45
N GLN A 518 13.56 -4.52 14.79
CA GLN A 518 13.83 -5.95 14.68
C GLN A 518 13.79 -6.41 13.21
N GLN A 519 14.95 -6.79 12.66
CA GLN A 519 15.10 -7.15 11.24
C GLN A 519 14.16 -8.26 10.76
N ARG A 520 13.71 -9.17 11.65
CA ARG A 520 12.72 -10.21 11.30
C ARG A 520 11.43 -9.66 10.68
N TYR A 521 10.97 -8.48 11.12
CA TYR A 521 9.79 -7.84 10.54
C TYR A 521 10.07 -7.22 9.16
N ARG A 522 11.25 -6.62 8.95
CA ARG A 522 11.69 -6.17 7.62
C ARG A 522 11.80 -7.36 6.67
N PHE A 523 12.35 -8.48 7.13
CA PHE A 523 12.47 -9.69 6.32
C PHE A 523 11.10 -10.27 5.96
N GLY A 524 10.16 -10.35 6.91
CA GLY A 524 8.78 -10.74 6.61
C GLY A 524 8.09 -9.84 5.58
N ALA A 525 8.24 -8.51 5.69
CA ALA A 525 7.71 -7.57 4.71
C ALA A 525 8.36 -7.72 3.31
N LEU A 526 9.61 -8.19 3.24
CA LEU A 526 10.32 -8.46 1.99
C LEU A 526 9.96 -9.83 1.39
N GLU A 527 9.84 -10.90 2.18
CA GLU A 527 9.39 -12.21 1.65
C GLU A 527 7.92 -12.18 1.20
N SER A 528 7.13 -11.22 1.71
CA SER A 528 5.80 -10.91 1.18
C SER A 528 5.84 -10.34 -0.25
N LEU A 529 6.92 -9.66 -0.65
CA LEU A 529 7.16 -9.30 -2.06
C LEU A 529 7.54 -10.53 -2.89
N ASP A 530 8.36 -11.44 -2.36
CA ASP A 530 8.76 -12.65 -3.08
C ASP A 530 7.52 -13.44 -3.54
N TYR A 531 6.54 -13.64 -2.65
CA TYR A 531 5.26 -14.28 -3.00
C TYR A 531 4.52 -13.54 -4.13
N LEU A 532 4.46 -12.20 -4.07
CA LEU A 532 3.75 -11.38 -5.06
C LEU A 532 4.49 -11.27 -6.41
N LEU A 533 5.80 -11.56 -6.43
CA LEU A 533 6.69 -11.46 -7.59
C LEU A 533 7.15 -12.84 -8.11
N GLY A 534 6.43 -13.93 -7.79
CA GLY A 534 6.60 -15.25 -8.43
C GLY A 534 6.97 -16.41 -7.51
N ARG A 535 7.34 -16.18 -6.23
CA ARG A 535 7.55 -17.25 -5.23
C ARG A 535 6.19 -17.74 -4.70
N ASN A 536 5.35 -18.23 -5.60
CA ASN A 536 4.02 -18.74 -5.31
C ASN A 536 3.72 -20.02 -6.11
N ALA A 537 2.59 -20.67 -5.81
CA ALA A 537 2.21 -21.93 -6.41
C ALA A 537 2.02 -21.89 -7.95
N LEU A 538 1.81 -20.69 -8.52
CA LEU A 538 1.51 -20.46 -9.93
C LEU A 538 2.71 -19.95 -10.77
N ASP A 539 3.87 -19.71 -10.14
CA ASP A 539 5.08 -19.15 -10.78
C ASP A 539 4.82 -17.82 -11.53
N LEU A 540 3.97 -16.96 -10.94
CA LEU A 540 3.46 -15.76 -11.59
C LEU A 540 3.76 -14.51 -10.76
N SER A 541 4.40 -13.51 -11.36
CA SER A 541 4.36 -12.14 -10.83
C SER A 541 2.93 -11.60 -10.96
N TYR A 542 2.31 -11.22 -9.84
CA TYR A 542 1.02 -10.53 -9.85
C TYR A 542 1.16 -9.03 -10.16
N GLN A 543 2.38 -8.49 -10.21
CA GLN A 543 2.65 -7.10 -10.61
C GLN A 543 3.01 -7.00 -12.10
N ALA A 544 2.29 -6.14 -12.83
CA ALA A 544 2.64 -5.73 -14.18
C ALA A 544 3.65 -4.57 -14.14
N ILE A 545 4.90 -4.83 -14.53
CA ILE A 545 5.96 -3.81 -14.59
C ILE A 545 5.81 -3.05 -15.91
N SER A 546 5.50 -1.74 -15.83
CA SER A 546 5.10 -0.94 -17.00
C SER A 546 6.26 -0.66 -17.97
N PHE A 547 7.50 -0.59 -17.48
CA PHE A 547 8.67 -0.33 -18.31
C PHE A 547 9.82 -1.32 -18.09
N GLY A 548 9.62 -2.54 -18.56
CA GLY A 548 10.69 -3.49 -18.88
C GLY A 548 10.69 -4.76 -18.04
N VAL A 549 10.00 -5.80 -18.52
CA VAL A 549 10.07 -7.21 -18.07
C VAL A 549 9.78 -7.36 -16.56
N ILE A 550 8.60 -7.79 -16.13
CA ILE A 550 7.89 -9.00 -16.58
C ILE A 550 6.42 -8.69 -16.95
N LEU A 551 6.23 -8.04 -18.10
CA LEU A 551 5.34 -8.57 -19.13
C LEU A 551 6.16 -8.54 -20.43
N ARG A 552 6.28 -9.68 -21.11
CA ARG A 552 6.80 -9.71 -22.49
C ARG A 552 5.61 -9.48 -23.41
N ASP A 553 5.79 -8.58 -24.37
CA ASP A 553 4.75 -8.01 -25.23
C ASP A 553 3.62 -8.99 -25.59
N ALA A 554 2.45 -8.77 -25.00
CA ALA A 554 1.20 -9.42 -25.40
C ALA A 554 0.68 -8.71 -26.65
N GLY A 555 1.15 -9.16 -27.82
CA GLY A 555 0.75 -8.68 -29.15
C GLY A 555 -0.50 -9.37 -29.72
#